data_AF-A0A9D4MEA4-F1
#
_entry.id   AF-A0A9D4MEA4-F1
#
_cell.length_a   1.000
_cell.length_b   1.000
_cell.length_c   1.000
_cell.angle_alpha   90.00
_cell.angle_beta   90.00
_cell.angle_gamma   90.00
#
_symmetry.space_group_name_H-M   'P 1'
#
loop_
_entity.id
_entity.type
_entity.pdbx_description
1 polymer ?
#
loop_
_entity_poly.entity_id
_entity_poly.type
_entity_poly.pdbx_seq_one_letter_code
_entity_poly.pdbx_strand_id
1 'polypeptide(L)' 'MENFFKKKMVFHVRDLGGHLVEIETFAEENFLSTDTVRKGVPFWIGASDLLNENDWQWIRSHTSLSDTD' A
#
# COMPACT_ATOMS: atom_id res chain seq x y z
N MET A 1 6.98 -4.97 16.88
CA MET A 1 5.90 -3.97 17.06
C MET A 1 5.33 -3.52 15.71
N GLU A 2 6.18 -3.35 14.69
CA GLU A 2 5.79 -2.98 13.33
C GLU A 2 4.69 -3.86 12.69
N ASN A 3 4.85 -5.19 12.72
CA ASN A 3 3.86 -6.12 12.14
C ASN A 3 2.46 -6.02 12.76
N PHE A 4 2.34 -5.50 13.98
CA PHE A 4 1.05 -5.22 14.60
C PHE A 4 0.35 -4.06 13.89
N PHE A 5 1.07 -2.97 13.57
CA PHE A 5 0.51 -1.82 12.87
C PHE A 5 0.18 -2.13 11.42
N LYS A 6 1.05 -2.85 10.71
CA LYS A 6 0.79 -3.33 9.34
C LYS A 6 -0.52 -4.12 9.29
N LYS A 7 -0.69 -5.13 10.16
CA LYS A 7 -1.95 -5.91 10.25
C LYS A 7 -3.15 -5.05 10.62
N LYS A 8 -3.01 -4.17 11.61
CA LYS A 8 -4.10 -3.31 12.07
C LYS A 8 -4.66 -2.43 10.95
N MET A 9 -3.80 -1.84 10.12
CA MET A 9 -4.24 -1.00 9.00
C MET A 9 -4.97 -1.81 7.92
N VAL A 10 -4.46 -2.99 7.57
CA VAL A 10 -5.11 -3.89 6.61
C VAL A 10 -6.52 -4.27 7.07
N PHE A 11 -6.68 -4.65 8.34
CA PHE A 11 -7.99 -4.98 8.89
C PHE A 11 -8.93 -3.77 8.92
N HIS A 12 -8.43 -2.60 9.34
CA HIS A 12 -9.25 -1.40 9.42
C HIS A 12 -9.87 -1.01 8.07
N VAL A 13 -9.06 -0.97 7.01
CA VAL A 13 -9.54 -0.61 5.67
C VAL A 13 -10.51 -1.66 5.12
N ARG A 14 -10.27 -2.95 5.42
CA ARG A 14 -11.18 -4.04 5.04
C ARG A 14 -12.53 -3.95 5.75
N ASP A 15 -12.54 -3.59 7.03
CA ASP A 15 -13.78 -3.42 7.80
C ASP A 15 -14.62 -2.24 7.28
N LEU A 16 -13.99 -1.27 6.62
CA LEU A 16 -14.66 -0.18 5.88
C LEU A 16 -15.12 -0.59 4.47
N GLY A 17 -14.91 -1.85 4.06
CA GLY A 17 -15.26 -2.36 2.73
C GLY A 17 -14.25 -2.04 1.63
N GLY A 18 -13.06 -1.55 1.99
CA GLY A 18 -12.00 -1.18 1.07
C GLY A 18 -10.79 -2.12 1.09
N HIS A 19 -9.74 -1.69 0.40
CA HIS A 19 -8.40 -2.29 0.41
C HIS A 19 -7.36 -1.17 0.32
N LEU A 20 -6.14 -1.41 0.82
CA LEU A 20 -5.03 -0.50 0.57
C LEU A 20 -4.67 -0.57 -0.92
N VAL A 21 -4.35 0.58 -1.50
CA VAL A 21 -4.10 0.71 -2.94
C VAL A 21 -2.83 -0.04 -3.36
N GLU A 22 -2.91 -0.72 -4.51
CA GLU A 22 -1.79 -1.29 -5.24
C GLU A 22 -1.51 -0.38 -6.43
N ILE A 23 -0.25 -0.04 -6.68
CA ILE A 23 0.14 0.89 -7.75
C ILE A 23 0.83 0.05 -8.81
N GLU A 24 0.14 -0.23 -9.91
CA GLU A 24 0.62 -1.12 -10.97
C GLU A 24 0.99 -0.35 -12.24
N THR A 25 0.60 0.93 -12.33
CA THR A 25 0.84 1.76 -13.52
C THR A 25 1.30 3.16 -13.18
N PHE A 26 2.06 3.77 -14.10
CA PHE A 26 2.45 5.17 -14.01
C PHE A 26 1.23 6.13 -13.94
N ALA A 27 0.11 5.75 -14.55
CA ALA A 27 -1.11 6.54 -14.50
C ALA A 27 -1.71 6.58 -13.08
N GLU A 28 -1.67 5.47 -12.34
CA GLU A 28 -2.12 5.40 -10.94
C GLU A 28 -1.20 6.19 -10.03
N GLU A 29 0.12 6.06 -10.20
CA GLU A 29 1.10 6.86 -9.47
C GLU A 29 0.88 8.36 -9.72
N ASN A 30 0.69 8.77 -10.97
CA ASN A 30 0.42 10.17 -11.30
C ASN A 30 -0.93 10.66 -10.74
N PHE A 31 -1.95 9.80 -10.67
CA PHE A 31 -3.23 10.13 -10.05
C PHE A 31 -3.06 10.35 -8.52
N LEU A 32 -2.37 9.44 -7.85
CA LEU A 32 -2.10 9.55 -6.42
C LEU A 32 -1.17 10.72 -6.10
N SER A 33 -0.16 10.98 -6.92
CA SER A 33 0.72 12.12 -6.71
C SER A 33 -0.02 13.45 -6.89
N THR A 34 -0.96 13.53 -7.82
CA THR A 34 -1.72 14.78 -8.02
C THR A 34 -2.79 15.03 -6.95
N ASP A 35 -3.53 14.02 -6.49
CA ASP A 35 -4.59 14.21 -5.49
C ASP A 35 -4.06 14.23 -4.05
N THR A 36 -3.07 13.39 -3.75
CA THR A 36 -2.60 13.15 -2.37
C THR A 36 -1.44 14.06 -1.97
N VAL A 37 -0.53 14.43 -2.89
CA VAL A 37 0.48 15.48 -2.64
C VAL A 37 -0.19 16.84 -2.42
N ARG A 38 -1.32 17.11 -3.09
CA ARG A 38 -2.10 18.34 -2.87
C ARG A 38 -2.63 18.48 -1.45
N LYS A 39 -2.85 17.38 -0.74
CA LYS A 39 -3.31 17.37 0.66
C LYS A 39 -2.14 17.37 1.65
N GLY A 40 -0.92 17.03 1.22
CA GLY A 40 0.30 17.06 2.04
C GLY A 40 0.29 16.08 3.22
N VAL A 41 -0.61 15.09 3.21
CA VAL A 41 -0.76 14.11 4.29
C VAL A 41 -0.23 12.75 3.84
N PRO A 42 0.76 12.17 4.54
CA PRO A 42 1.19 10.80 4.30
C PRO A 42 0.05 9.79 4.50
N PHE A 43 0.02 8.76 3.66
CA PHE A 43 -1.00 7.72 3.71
C PHE A 43 -0.38 6.34 3.51
N TRP A 44 -1.09 5.31 3.99
CA TRP A 44 -0.68 3.92 3.82
C TRP A 44 -1.12 3.39 2.46
N ILE A 45 -0.25 2.59 1.83
CA ILE A 45 -0.52 1.85 0.60
C ILE A 45 -0.36 0.34 0.86
N GLY A 46 -0.69 -0.47 -0.15
CA GLY A 46 -0.69 -1.94 -0.06
C GLY A 46 0.69 -2.59 -0.14
N ALA A 47 1.78 -1.85 -0.36
CA ALA A 47 3.12 -2.42 -0.41
C ALA A 47 3.57 -2.78 1.02
N SER A 48 3.88 -4.06 1.25
CA SER A 48 4.38 -4.54 2.55
C SER A 48 5.11 -5.87 2.42
N ASP A 49 6.10 -6.06 3.29
CA ASP A 49 6.79 -7.34 3.53
C ASP A 49 6.19 -8.13 4.71
N LEU A 50 4.90 -7.93 5.01
CA LEU A 50 4.20 -8.51 6.16
C LEU A 50 4.25 -10.05 6.20
N LEU A 51 4.33 -10.69 5.04
CA LEU A 51 4.36 -12.14 4.90
C LEU A 51 5.76 -12.71 5.09
N ASN A 52 6.78 -12.00 4.59
CA ASN A 52 8.16 -12.40 4.63
C ASN A 52 9.03 -11.15 4.69
N GLU A 53 9.72 -10.93 5.80
CA GLU A 53 10.54 -9.74 6.02
C GLU A 53 11.61 -9.60 4.93
N ASN A 54 11.82 -8.38 4.41
CA ASN A 54 12.68 -8.05 3.27
C ASN A 54 12.18 -8.53 1.89
N ASP A 55 10.96 -9.06 1.81
CA ASP A 55 10.32 -9.44 0.55
C ASP A 55 9.04 -8.62 0.37
N TRP A 56 9.19 -7.47 -0.29
CA TRP A 56 8.11 -6.52 -0.51
C TRP A 56 7.12 -7.04 -1.55
N GLN A 57 5.86 -7.11 -1.13
CA GLN A 57 4.77 -7.58 -1.97
C GLN A 57 3.55 -6.66 -1.82
N TRP A 58 2.70 -6.66 -2.83
CA TRP A 58 1.39 -6.07 -2.73
C TRP A 58 0.45 -6.98 -1.92
N ILE A 59 -0.16 -6.46 -0.85
CA ILE A 59 -0.89 -7.29 0.13
C ILE A 59 -2.13 -8.00 -0.41
N ARG A 60 -2.69 -7.58 -1.55
CA ARG A 60 -3.92 -8.16 -2.11
C ARG A 60 -3.59 -9.08 -3.28
N SER A 61 -2.75 -8.66 -4.21
CA SER A 61 -2.35 -9.47 -5.37
C SER A 61 -1.24 -10.47 -5.04
N HIS A 62 -0.49 -10.23 -3.96
CA HIS A 62 0.72 -10.99 -3.58
C HIS A 62 1.79 -11.00 -4.67
N THR A 63 1.77 -10.02 -5.58
CA THR A 63 2.83 -9.83 -6.55
C THR A 63 4.02 -9.14 -5.89
N SER A 64 5.23 -9.59 -6.23
CA SER A 64 6.46 -8.93 -5.80
C SER A 64 6.48 -7.50 -6.35
N LEU A 65 6.92 -6.57 -5.51
CA LEU A 65 7.09 -5.18 -5.90
C LEU A 65 8.23 -5.10 -6.93
N SER A 66 7.90 -4.89 -8.20
CA SER A 66 8.87 -4.80 -9.31
C SER A 66 9.33 -3.39 -9.63
N ASP A 67 8.50 -2.39 -9.29
CA ASP A 67 8.68 -1.00 -9.70
C ASP A 67 8.90 -0.14 -8.45
N THR A 68 10.12 0.37 -8.29
CA THR A 68 10.51 1.25 -7.17
C THR A 68 11.29 2.48 -7.64
N ASP A 69 11.18 2.82 -8.93
CA ASP A 69 11.93 3.92 -9.57
C ASP A 69 11.55 5.32 -9.03
#